data_AF-A0A2J8WYC2-F1
#
_entry.id   AF-A0A2J8WYC2-F1
#
_cell.length_a   1.000
_cell.length_b   1.000
_cell.length_c   1.000
_cell.angle_alpha   90.00
_cell.angle_beta   90.00
_cell.angle_gamma   90.00
#
_symmetry.space_group_name_H-M   'P 1'
#
loop_
_entity.id
_entity.type
_entity.pdbx_description
1 polymer ?
#
loop_
_entity_poly.entity_id
_entity_poly.type
_entity_poly.pdbx_seq_one_letter_code
_entity_poly.pdbx_strand_id
1 'polypeptide(L)'
;SCVFHRGNYVKDLSRLGRELSKVIIVDNSPASYIFHPENAVPVQSWFDDMTDTELLDLIPFFEGLSREDDVYSMLHRLCNSWIHMELFGNFPCCYRAATKWN
;
A
#
# COMPACT_ATOMS: atom_id res chain seq x y z
N SER A 1 -5.95 -5.23 13.80
CA SER A 1 -6.47 -6.60 14.05
C SER A 1 -6.62 -7.30 12.71
N CYS A 2 -6.21 -8.57 12.60
CA CYS A 2 -6.32 -9.33 11.35
C CYS A 2 -7.62 -10.13 11.32
N VAL A 3 -8.30 -10.14 10.18
CA VAL A 3 -9.53 -10.89 9.90
C VAL A 3 -9.21 -11.95 8.86
N PHE A 4 -9.61 -13.20 9.11
CA PHE A 4 -9.46 -14.25 8.11
C PHE A 4 -10.59 -14.15 7.08
N HIS A 5 -10.25 -13.86 5.83
CA HIS A 5 -11.19 -13.66 4.73
C HIS A 5 -10.71 -14.38 3.47
N ARG A 6 -11.53 -15.32 2.97
CA ARG A 6 -11.27 -16.07 1.71
C ARG A 6 -9.85 -16.67 1.64
N GLY A 7 -9.39 -17.30 2.73
CA GLY A 7 -8.07 -17.93 2.79
C GLY A 7 -6.90 -16.98 3.09
N ASN A 8 -7.14 -15.69 3.25
CA ASN A 8 -6.11 -14.69 3.52
C ASN A 8 -6.34 -13.99 4.86
N TYR A 9 -5.27 -13.49 5.47
CA TYR A 9 -5.36 -12.60 6.62
C TYR A 9 -5.40 -11.16 6.14
N VAL A 10 -6.54 -10.49 6.37
CA VAL A 10 -6.78 -9.10 5.96
C VAL A 10 -6.68 -8.18 7.18
N LYS A 11 -5.95 -7.08 7.04
CA LYS A 11 -5.81 -6.02 8.04
C LYS A 11 -6.90 -4.99 7.82
N ASP A 12 -8.05 -5.22 8.44
CA ASP A 12 -9.19 -4.31 8.32
C ASP A 12 -8.94 -3.00 9.11
N LEU A 13 -8.65 -1.93 8.37
CA LEU A 13 -8.32 -0.61 8.92
C LEU A 13 -9.50 0.06 9.63
N SER A 14 -10.74 -0.30 9.28
CA SER A 14 -11.94 0.22 9.94
C SER A 14 -11.99 -0.11 11.44
N ARG A 15 -11.26 -1.16 11.85
CA ARG A 15 -11.16 -1.62 13.24
C ARG A 15 -10.12 -0.86 14.06
N LEU A 16 -9.41 0.12 13.48
CA LEU A 16 -8.41 0.93 14.19
C LEU A 16 -9.02 2.06 15.03
N GLY A 17 -10.30 2.40 14.82
CA GLY A 17 -10.95 3.52 15.52
C GLY A 17 -10.39 4.89 15.14
N ARG A 18 -9.88 5.03 13.91
CA ARG A 18 -9.33 6.27 13.33
C ARG A 18 -10.08 6.60 12.04
N GLU A 19 -10.15 7.87 11.70
CA GLU A 19 -10.67 8.32 10.39
C GLU A 19 -9.79 7.76 9.27
N LEU A 20 -10.38 7.05 8.31
CA LEU A 20 -9.62 6.39 7.23
C LEU A 20 -8.89 7.40 6.34
N SER A 21 -9.39 8.63 6.19
CA SER A 21 -8.70 9.74 5.50
C SER A 21 -7.39 10.17 6.16
N LYS A 22 -7.07 9.65 7.35
CA LYS A 22 -5.83 9.92 8.10
C LYS A 22 -5.02 8.66 8.38
N VAL A 23 -5.32 7.56 7.70
CA VAL A 23 -4.66 6.26 7.90
C VAL A 23 -4.09 5.78 6.58
N ILE A 24 -2.86 5.28 6.63
CA ILE A 24 -2.28 4.51 5.55
C ILE A 24 -1.83 3.14 6.04
N ILE A 25 -1.68 2.21 5.11
CA ILE A 25 -1.08 0.91 5.34
C ILE A 25 0.09 0.71 4.36
N VAL A 26 1.25 0.37 4.91
CA VAL A 26 2.42 -0.06 4.13
C VAL A 26 2.51 -1.57 4.27
N ASP A 27 2.44 -2.30 3.15
CA ASP A 27 2.45 -3.76 3.18
C ASP A 27 2.93 -4.33 1.84
N ASN A 28 3.64 -5.44 1.92
CA ASN A 28 4.18 -6.15 0.76
C ASN A 28 3.20 -7.18 0.18
N SER A 29 2.04 -7.40 0.80
CA SER A 29 1.02 -8.35 0.34
C SER A 29 -0.30 -7.63 0.01
N PRO A 30 -0.73 -7.60 -1.27
CA PRO A 30 -2.01 -7.03 -1.66
C PRO A 30 -3.23 -7.64 -0.97
N ALA A 31 -3.14 -8.91 -0.56
CA ALA A 31 -4.21 -9.56 0.19
C ALA A 31 -4.42 -8.93 1.57
N SER A 32 -3.37 -8.38 2.19
CA SER A 32 -3.42 -7.79 3.53
C SER A 32 -4.32 -6.55 3.59
N TYR A 33 -4.44 -5.77 2.51
CA TYR A 33 -5.20 -4.51 2.49
C TYR A 33 -6.37 -4.52 1.51
N ILE A 34 -6.85 -5.71 1.11
CA ILE A 34 -7.92 -5.85 0.10
C ILE A 34 -9.23 -5.11 0.43
N PHE A 35 -9.48 -4.80 1.71
CA PHE A 35 -10.65 -4.01 2.12
C PHE A 35 -10.47 -2.49 2.01
N HIS A 36 -9.23 -2.00 1.96
CA HIS A 36 -8.89 -0.57 1.92
C HIS A 36 -7.71 -0.32 0.96
N PRO A 37 -7.80 -0.74 -0.33
CA PRO A 37 -6.70 -0.59 -1.29
C PRO A 37 -6.30 0.88 -1.53
N GLU A 38 -7.25 1.81 -1.41
CA GLU A 38 -7.05 3.25 -1.54
C GLU A 38 -6.20 3.85 -0.41
N ASN A 39 -6.04 3.14 0.71
CA ASN A 39 -5.20 3.53 1.85
C ASN A 39 -3.80 2.89 1.78
N ALA A 40 -3.52 2.09 0.74
CA ALA A 40 -2.30 1.29 0.68
C ALA A 40 -1.15 2.01 -0.04
N VAL A 41 0.04 1.89 0.54
CA VAL A 41 1.32 2.13 -0.13
C VAL A 41 1.99 0.77 -0.30
N PRO A 42 1.94 0.16 -1.50
CA PRO A 42 2.55 -1.14 -1.71
C PRO A 42 4.07 -1.03 -1.66
N VAL A 43 4.71 -2.01 -1.02
CA VAL A 43 6.17 -2.16 -1.02
C VAL A 43 6.57 -3.55 -1.50
N GLN A 44 7.81 -3.72 -1.93
CA GLN A 44 8.34 -5.02 -2.30
C GLN A 44 8.60 -5.87 -1.06
N SER A 45 8.65 -7.19 -1.28
CA SER A 45 9.11 -8.10 -0.24
C SER A 45 10.63 -8.04 -0.23
N TRP A 46 11.19 -7.67 0.92
CA TRP A 46 12.64 -7.68 1.11
C TRP A 46 13.15 -9.11 1.34
N PHE A 47 14.18 -9.52 0.60
CA PHE A 47 14.81 -10.83 0.69
C PHE A 47 16.34 -10.71 0.74
N ASP A 48 16.89 -10.25 1.87
CA ASP A 48 18.33 -10.19 2.16
C ASP A 48 19.16 -9.29 1.21
N ASP A 49 18.53 -8.36 0.49
CA ASP A 49 19.24 -7.37 -0.34
C ASP A 49 19.70 -6.18 0.51
N MET A 50 21.01 -6.12 0.75
CA MET A 50 21.63 -5.02 1.51
C MET A 50 21.71 -3.70 0.73
N THR A 51 21.40 -3.72 -0.57
CA THR A 51 21.33 -2.54 -1.44
C THR A 51 19.91 -1.98 -1.57
N ASP A 52 18.92 -2.63 -0.98
CA ASP A 52 17.54 -2.16 -0.95
C ASP A 52 17.44 -0.80 -0.23
N THR A 53 16.84 0.17 -0.92
CA THR A 53 16.58 1.51 -0.40
C THR A 53 15.10 1.85 -0.40
N GLU A 54 14.20 0.91 -0.65
CA GLU A 54 12.79 1.19 -0.94
C GLU A 54 12.12 2.01 0.17
N LEU A 55 12.35 1.64 1.43
CA LEU A 55 11.80 2.38 2.57
C LEU A 55 12.43 3.77 2.74
N LEU A 56 13.70 3.95 2.36
CA LEU A 56 14.36 5.25 2.38
C LEU A 56 13.77 6.16 1.28
N ASP A 57 13.51 5.59 0.10
CA ASP A 57 12.94 6.30 -1.04
C ASP A 57 11.50 6.79 -0.78
N LEU A 58 10.79 6.14 0.15
CA LEU A 58 9.46 6.55 0.59
C LEU A 58 9.45 7.70 1.61
N ILE A 59 10.59 8.05 2.23
CA ILE A 59 10.65 9.09 3.27
C ILE A 59 10.10 10.44 2.76
N PRO A 60 10.54 11.00 1.61
CA PRO A 60 10.05 12.28 1.13
C PRO A 60 8.54 12.27 0.84
N PHE A 61 8.03 11.11 0.40
CA PHE A 61 6.60 10.92 0.21
C PHE A 61 5.84 11.00 1.54
N PHE A 62 6.29 10.27 2.58
CA PHE A 62 5.64 10.30 3.89
C PHE A 62 5.76 11.66 4.58
N GLU A 63 6.87 12.38 4.39
CA GLU A 63 7.01 13.76 4.87
C GLU A 63 5.98 14.69 4.23
N GLY A 64 5.73 14.57 2.92
CA GLY A 64 4.66 15.30 2.25
C GLY A 64 3.28 14.90 2.75
N LEU A 65 3.03 13.59 2.86
CA LEU A 65 1.75 13.03 3.30
C LEU A 65 1.38 13.50 4.72
N SER A 66 2.37 13.65 5.61
CA SER A 66 2.17 14.11 6.98
C SER A 66 1.58 15.53 7.10
N ARG A 67 1.59 16.31 6.00
CA ARG A 67 1.09 17.69 5.95
C ARG A 67 -0.31 17.79 5.33
N GLU A 68 -0.82 16.72 4.77
CA GLU A 68 -2.13 16.67 4.12
C GLU A 68 -3.23 16.36 5.14
N ASP A 69 -4.39 17.00 5.00
CA ASP A 69 -5.57 16.71 5.82
C ASP A 69 -6.28 15.41 5.40
N ASP A 70 -6.11 15.01 4.13
CA ASP A 70 -6.67 13.80 3.53
C ASP A 70 -5.61 13.06 2.69
N VAL A 71 -5.29 11.83 3.12
CA VAL A 71 -4.29 10.95 2.50
C VAL A 71 -4.64 10.57 1.06
N TYR A 72 -5.92 10.51 0.70
CA TYR A 72 -6.36 10.01 -0.61
C TYR A 72 -5.86 10.88 -1.77
N SER A 73 -5.78 12.20 -1.54
CA SER A 73 -5.33 13.16 -2.54
C SER A 73 -3.90 12.88 -3.02
N MET A 74 -3.02 12.48 -2.10
CA MET A 74 -1.61 12.23 -2.37
C MET A 74 -1.34 10.78 -2.76
N LEU A 75 -2.06 9.81 -2.17
CA LEU A 75 -2.00 8.40 -2.58
C LEU A 75 -2.43 8.23 -4.04
N HIS A 76 -3.47 8.94 -4.48
CA HIS A 76 -3.88 8.94 -5.89
C HIS A 76 -2.78 9.47 -6.82
N ARG A 77 -1.90 10.38 -6.36
CA ARG A 77 -0.75 10.86 -7.15
C ARG A 77 0.35 9.82 -7.25
N LEU A 78 0.65 9.08 -6.17
CA LEU A 78 1.59 7.96 -6.23
C LEU A 78 1.16 6.92 -7.27
N CYS A 79 -0.12 6.54 -7.20
CA CYS A 79 -0.74 5.57 -8.09
C CYS A 79 -0.71 5.96 -9.58
N ASN A 80 -0.69 7.27 -9.87
CA ASN A 80 -0.62 7.82 -11.23
C ASN A 80 0.82 8.16 -11.66
N SER A 81 1.80 8.13 -10.75
CA SER A 81 3.19 8.39 -11.09
C SER A 81 3.79 7.15 -11.76
N TRP A 82 4.30 7.33 -12.98
CA TRP A 82 4.89 6.28 -13.83
C TRP A 82 6.08 5.54 -13.19
N ILE A 83 6.58 6.02 -12.04
CA ILE A 83 7.69 5.43 -11.27
C ILE A 83 7.32 4.05 -10.70
N HIS A 84 6.03 3.77 -10.45
CA HIS A 84 5.59 2.48 -9.91
C HIS A 84 5.42 1.36 -10.96
N MET A 85 5.38 1.67 -12.27
CA MET A 85 5.09 0.66 -13.30
C MET A 85 6.25 -0.31 -13.58
N GLU A 86 7.50 0.13 -13.44
CA GLU A 86 8.68 -0.70 -13.72
C GLU A 86 9.13 -1.55 -12.53
N LEU A 87 8.93 -1.08 -11.29
CA LEU A 87 9.35 -1.82 -10.08
C LEU A 87 8.33 -2.88 -9.64
N PHE A 88 7.02 -2.66 -9.87
CA PHE A 88 5.98 -3.54 -9.30
C PHE A 88 5.31 -4.44 -10.34
N GLY A 89 5.58 -4.26 -11.64
CA GLY A 89 5.02 -5.09 -12.69
C GLY A 89 3.50 -5.00 -12.79
N ASN A 90 2.97 -4.07 -13.60
CA ASN A 90 1.55 -4.00 -13.99
C ASN A 90 0.52 -4.24 -12.85
N PHE A 91 0.79 -3.77 -11.63
CA PHE A 91 -0.25 -3.59 -10.63
C PHE A 91 -0.69 -2.14 -10.71
N PRO A 92 -1.81 -1.81 -11.40
CA PRO A 92 -2.46 -0.56 -11.13
C PRO A 92 -2.76 -0.53 -9.63
N CYS A 93 -2.32 0.53 -8.99
CA CYS A 93 -2.64 0.89 -7.62
C CYS A 93 -4.15 0.72 -7.31
N CYS A 94 -4.98 0.87 -8.36
CA CYS A 94 -6.35 0.42 -8.42
C CYS A 94 -6.46 -0.94 -9.12
N TYR A 95 -6.53 -2.03 -8.34
CA TYR A 95 -7.00 -3.35 -8.75
C TYR A 95 -6.26 -4.10 -9.87
N ARG A 96 -5.52 -5.14 -9.47
CA ARG A 96 -5.79 -6.50 -9.98
C ARG A 96 -5.73 -7.53 -8.85
N ALA A 97 -6.68 -7.44 -7.93
CA ALA A 97 -7.04 -8.54 -7.03
C ALA A 97 -7.72 -9.65 -7.84
N ALA A 98 -6.93 -10.43 -8.58
CA ALA A 98 -7.21 -11.77 -9.11
C ALA A 98 -6.12 -12.11 -10.12
N THR A 99 -5.64 -13.36 -10.11
CA THR A 99 -4.68 -13.96 -11.05
C THR A 99 -3.19 -13.67 -10.80
N LYS A 100 -2.68 -14.13 -9.65
CA LYS A 100 -1.35 -14.80 -9.57
C LYS A 100 -1.21 -15.53 -8.24
N TRP A 101 -2.09 -16.50 -8.03
CA TRP A 101 -1.84 -17.62 -7.12
C TRP A 101 -2.02 -18.88 -7.95
N ASN A 102 -0.96 -19.25 -8.67
CA ASN A 102 -0.61 -20.61 -9.05
C ASN A 102 0.87 -20.76 -8.74
#